data_AF-A0A7C3DJY9-F1
#
_entry.id   AF-A0A7C3DJY9-F1
#
_cell.length_a   1.000
_cell.length_b   1.000
_cell.length_c   1.000
_cell.angle_alpha   90.00
_cell.angle_beta   90.00
_cell.angle_gamma   90.00
#
_symmetry.space_group_name_H-M   'P 1'
#
loop_
_entity.id
_entity.type
_entity.pdbx_description
1 polymer ?
#
loop_
_entity_poly.entity_id
_entity_poly.type
_entity_poly.pdbx_seq_one_letter_code
_entity_poly.pdbx_strand_id
1 'polypeptide(L)'
;MIPAVGGIFMTRSDLIAKIEALPAELRRLVAGASPEQLDRPYRSGGWSSRQVIHHLADSHMHAYVRCRFILLENDPPLKPYDQDAWAALPDASHGPIEPSLAILDGLHARWAAFFRAVPEDAWSRKGYHPEYGAVTLERLLETYAAHGEKHLNHIRAGLAQG
;
A
#
# COMPACT_ATOMS: atom_id res chain seq x y z
N MET A 1 34.41 -14.34 18.88
CA MET A 1 33.14 -14.96 18.42
C MET A 1 32.05 -13.95 18.72
N ILE A 2 31.63 -13.19 17.72
CA ILE A 2 30.63 -12.12 17.86
C ILE A 2 29.25 -12.78 17.69
N PRO A 3 28.30 -12.62 18.61
CA PRO A 3 26.98 -13.22 18.45
C PRO A 3 26.25 -12.51 17.31
N ALA A 4 25.65 -13.30 16.41
CA ALA A 4 24.77 -12.78 15.38
C ALA A 4 23.56 -12.14 16.05
N VAL A 5 23.36 -10.83 15.84
CA VAL A 5 22.10 -10.15 16.12
C VAL A 5 21.08 -10.76 15.15
N GLY A 6 20.27 -11.69 15.64
CA GLY A 6 19.17 -12.26 14.87
C GLY A 6 18.18 -11.14 14.55
N GLY A 7 18.22 -10.64 13.31
CA GLY A 7 17.17 -9.78 12.80
C GLY A 7 15.83 -10.50 12.93
N ILE A 8 14.84 -9.83 13.50
CA ILE A 8 13.48 -10.37 13.58
C ILE A 8 12.95 -10.45 12.14
N PHE A 9 12.96 -11.64 11.55
CA PHE A 9 12.28 -11.89 10.28
C PHE A 9 10.77 -11.85 10.54
N MET A 10 10.06 -10.98 9.81
CA MET A 10 8.61 -10.92 9.87
C MET A 10 7.98 -12.15 9.23
N THR A 11 7.02 -12.76 9.89
CA THR A 11 6.23 -13.86 9.32
C THR A 11 5.15 -13.32 8.37
N ARG A 12 4.57 -14.19 7.53
CA ARG A 12 3.38 -13.83 6.73
C ARG A 12 2.24 -13.30 7.60
N SER A 13 2.05 -13.87 8.79
CA SER A 13 1.03 -13.39 9.74
C SER A 13 1.29 -11.95 10.18
N ASP A 14 2.56 -11.61 10.47
CA ASP A 14 2.94 -10.24 10.85
C ASP A 14 2.74 -9.25 9.69
N LEU A 15 3.08 -9.66 8.46
CA LEU A 15 2.88 -8.84 7.27
C LEU A 15 1.38 -8.64 6.96
N ILE A 16 0.56 -9.68 7.11
CA ILE A 16 -0.90 -9.60 6.94
C ILE A 16 -1.49 -8.66 7.99
N ALA A 17 -1.01 -8.71 9.24
CA ALA A 17 -1.45 -7.80 10.29
C ALA A 17 -1.13 -6.33 9.94
N LYS A 18 0.03 -6.06 9.33
CA LYS A 18 0.35 -4.70 8.81
C LYS A 18 -0.59 -4.25 7.70
N ILE A 19 -0.92 -5.14 6.76
CA ILE A 19 -1.93 -4.84 5.74
C ILE A 19 -3.27 -4.51 6.43
N GLU A 20 -3.75 -5.33 7.35
CA GLU A 20 -5.03 -5.12 8.01
C GLU A 20 -5.08 -3.83 8.87
N ALA A 21 -3.99 -3.48 9.53
CA ALA A 21 -3.93 -2.31 10.43
C ALA A 21 -3.84 -0.97 9.70
N LEU A 22 -3.34 -0.94 8.47
CA LEU A 22 -3.03 0.29 7.74
C LEU A 22 -4.17 1.32 7.70
N PRO A 23 -5.43 0.97 7.36
CA PRO A 23 -6.50 1.97 7.28
C PRO A 23 -6.79 2.64 8.62
N ALA A 24 -6.80 1.88 9.72
CA ALA A 24 -7.04 2.41 11.06
C ALA A 24 -5.89 3.32 11.52
N GLU A 25 -4.64 2.95 11.20
CA GLU A 25 -3.48 3.81 11.45
C GLU A 25 -3.54 5.11 10.66
N LEU A 26 -3.90 5.02 9.39
CA LEU A 26 -4.03 6.17 8.52
C LEU A 26 -5.14 7.12 9.00
N ARG A 27 -6.31 6.59 9.35
CA ARG A 27 -7.41 7.38 9.92
C ARG A 27 -7.00 8.11 11.20
N ARG A 28 -6.31 7.43 12.12
CA ARG A 28 -5.77 8.08 13.33
C ARG A 28 -4.76 9.18 13.00
N LEU A 29 -3.90 8.95 12.02
CA LEU A 29 -2.85 9.89 11.63
C LEU A 29 -3.42 11.18 11.06
N VAL A 30 -4.52 11.11 10.31
CA VAL A 30 -5.14 12.28 9.64
C VAL A 30 -6.33 12.86 10.42
N ALA A 31 -6.67 12.28 11.57
CA ALA A 31 -7.76 12.76 12.42
C ALA A 31 -7.49 14.20 12.88
N GLY A 32 -8.36 15.14 12.50
CA GLY A 32 -8.23 16.56 12.84
C GLY A 32 -7.24 17.33 11.97
N ALA A 33 -6.68 16.74 10.91
CA ALA A 33 -5.84 17.47 9.97
C ALA A 33 -6.68 18.52 9.22
N SER A 34 -6.19 19.76 9.15
CA SER A 34 -6.82 20.81 8.34
C SER A 34 -6.57 20.58 6.84
N PRO A 35 -7.38 21.17 5.94
CA PRO A 35 -7.13 21.12 4.51
C PRO A 35 -5.71 21.58 4.13
N GLU A 36 -5.25 22.68 4.72
CA GLU A 36 -3.90 23.22 4.49
C GLU A 36 -2.83 22.22 4.93
N GLN A 37 -3.05 21.54 6.06
CA GLN A 37 -2.11 20.52 6.54
C GLN A 37 -2.01 19.33 5.57
N LEU A 38 -3.14 18.91 4.99
CA LEU A 38 -3.21 17.83 4.01
C LEU A 38 -2.56 18.19 2.67
N ASP A 39 -2.60 19.47 2.30
CA ASP A 39 -2.08 19.96 1.02
C ASP A 39 -0.57 20.26 1.06
N ARG A 40 0.06 20.19 2.24
CA ARG A 40 1.51 20.33 2.37
C ARG A 40 2.26 19.13 1.79
N PRO A 41 3.27 19.35 0.93
CA PRO A 41 4.19 18.31 0.48
C PRO A 41 4.94 17.63 1.62
N TYR A 42 5.08 16.29 1.58
CA TYR A 42 5.88 15.58 2.59
C TYR A 42 7.39 15.84 2.49
N ARG A 43 7.84 16.43 1.37
CA ARG A 43 9.19 16.94 1.11
C ARG A 43 9.16 17.93 -0.06
N SER A 44 10.22 18.70 -0.25
CA SER A 44 10.36 19.57 -1.43
C SER A 44 10.23 18.76 -2.73
N GLY A 45 9.33 19.20 -3.62
CA GLY A 45 9.00 18.52 -4.88
C GLY A 45 8.26 17.19 -4.73
N GLY A 46 7.88 16.79 -3.52
CA GLY A 46 7.08 15.59 -3.26
C GLY A 46 5.58 15.85 -3.32
N TRP A 47 4.81 14.76 -3.27
CA TRP A 47 3.36 14.82 -3.17
C TRP A 47 2.89 15.41 -1.83
N SER A 48 1.68 15.96 -1.83
CA SER A 48 0.96 16.34 -0.61
C SER A 48 0.51 15.10 0.17
N SER A 49 0.17 15.28 1.45
CA SER A 49 -0.42 14.20 2.26
C SER A 49 -1.73 13.70 1.63
N ARG A 50 -2.54 14.60 1.05
CA ARG A 50 -3.75 14.27 0.29
C ARG A 50 -3.45 13.32 -0.87
N GLN A 51 -2.51 13.70 -1.75
CA GLN A 51 -2.12 12.86 -2.88
C GLN A 51 -1.59 11.49 -2.45
N VAL A 52 -0.82 11.42 -1.35
CA VAL A 52 -0.35 10.14 -0.80
C VAL A 52 -1.50 9.24 -0.35
N ILE A 53 -2.57 9.81 0.23
CA ILE A 53 -3.76 9.04 0.66
C ILE A 53 -4.52 8.48 -0.53
N HIS A 54 -4.72 9.27 -1.58
CA HIS A 54 -5.35 8.80 -2.82
C HIS A 54 -4.51 7.71 -3.49
N HIS A 55 -3.19 7.93 -3.59
CA HIS A 55 -2.24 6.93 -4.09
C HIS A 55 -2.31 5.61 -3.33
N LEU A 56 -2.44 5.64 -1.99
CA LEU A 56 -2.59 4.42 -1.21
C LEU A 56 -3.83 3.62 -1.66
N ALA A 57 -4.98 4.27 -1.86
CA ALA A 57 -6.17 3.60 -2.37
C ALA A 57 -5.93 3.02 -3.77
N ASP A 58 -5.41 3.82 -4.70
CA ASP A 58 -5.21 3.41 -6.10
C ASP A 58 -4.21 2.26 -6.23
N SER A 59 -3.06 2.39 -5.58
CA SER A 59 -1.98 1.41 -5.60
C SER A 59 -2.43 0.08 -5.00
N HIS A 60 -3.19 0.12 -3.90
CA HIS A 60 -3.62 -1.08 -3.19
C HIS A 60 -4.77 -1.78 -3.92
N MET A 61 -5.67 -1.05 -4.59
CA MET A 61 -6.67 -1.64 -5.47
C MET A 61 -6.01 -2.43 -6.60
N HIS A 62 -4.99 -1.85 -7.26
CA HIS A 62 -4.21 -2.56 -8.28
C HIS A 62 -3.55 -3.81 -7.72
N ALA A 63 -2.93 -3.70 -6.54
CA ALA A 63 -2.25 -4.81 -5.86
C ALA A 63 -3.20 -5.98 -5.57
N TYR A 64 -4.37 -5.67 -5.00
CA TYR A 64 -5.38 -6.66 -4.67
C TYR A 64 -5.89 -7.40 -5.92
N VAL A 65 -6.13 -6.67 -7.01
CA VAL A 65 -6.53 -7.28 -8.29
C VAL A 65 -5.41 -8.16 -8.86
N ARG A 66 -4.14 -7.71 -8.81
CA ARG A 66 -2.98 -8.51 -9.22
C ARG A 66 -2.88 -9.81 -8.42
N CYS A 67 -3.13 -9.77 -7.11
CA CYS A 67 -3.16 -10.97 -6.27
C CYS A 67 -4.19 -11.99 -6.77
N ARG A 68 -5.37 -11.53 -7.20
CA ARG A 68 -6.42 -12.39 -7.75
C ARG A 68 -6.00 -13.06 -9.05
N PHE A 69 -5.42 -12.30 -9.98
CA PHE A 69 -4.90 -12.87 -11.23
C PHE A 69 -3.81 -13.90 -10.97
N ILE A 70 -2.82 -13.57 -10.13
CA ILE A 70 -1.73 -14.50 -9.81
C ILE A 70 -2.25 -15.80 -9.18
N LEU A 71 -3.27 -15.71 -8.31
CA LEU A 71 -3.83 -16.91 -7.67
C LEU A 71 -4.59 -17.80 -8.67
N LEU A 72 -5.27 -17.21 -9.66
CA LEU A 72 -6.22 -17.93 -10.52
C LEU A 72 -5.70 -18.26 -11.92
N GLU A 73 -4.67 -17.54 -12.39
CA GLU A 73 -4.14 -17.67 -13.74
C GLU A 73 -2.69 -18.17 -13.72
N ASN A 74 -2.26 -18.79 -14.82
CA ASN A 74 -0.89 -19.27 -14.96
C ASN A 74 0.00 -18.16 -15.50
N ASP A 75 0.86 -17.62 -14.64
CA ASP A 75 1.88 -16.62 -14.99
C ASP A 75 1.31 -15.38 -15.74
N PRO A 76 0.24 -14.72 -15.25
CA PRO A 76 -0.44 -13.66 -16.00
C PRO A 76 0.40 -12.39 -16.14
N PRO A 77 0.24 -11.61 -17.23
CA PRO A 77 0.84 -10.29 -17.34
C PRO A 77 0.20 -9.33 -16.34
N LEU A 78 1.02 -8.54 -15.64
CA LEU A 78 0.58 -7.55 -14.67
C LEU A 78 0.67 -6.15 -15.27
N LYS A 79 -0.47 -5.46 -15.36
CA LYS A 79 -0.54 -4.12 -15.94
C LYS A 79 0.15 -3.08 -15.04
N PRO A 80 1.11 -2.29 -15.56
CA PRO A 80 1.66 -1.12 -14.86
C PRO A 80 0.71 0.07 -14.95
N TYR A 81 0.93 1.09 -14.13
CA TYR A 81 0.25 2.38 -14.22
C TYR A 81 1.23 3.50 -13.84
N ASP A 82 0.99 4.70 -14.37
CA ASP A 82 1.78 5.88 -14.06
C ASP A 82 1.22 6.54 -12.79
N GLN A 83 1.86 6.28 -11.65
CA GLN A 83 1.43 6.80 -10.35
C GLN A 83 1.50 8.32 -10.25
N ASP A 84 2.46 8.96 -10.93
CA ASP A 84 2.62 10.41 -10.90
C ASP A 84 1.51 11.09 -11.71
N ALA A 85 1.17 10.51 -12.87
CA ALA A 85 0.02 10.97 -13.66
C ALA A 85 -1.30 10.80 -12.90
N TRP A 86 -1.49 9.71 -12.16
CA TRP A 86 -2.67 9.48 -11.33
C TRP A 86 -2.75 10.48 -10.16
N ALA A 87 -1.64 10.69 -9.44
CA ALA A 87 -1.58 11.65 -8.34
C ALA A 87 -1.81 13.11 -8.80
N ALA A 88 -1.50 13.42 -10.05
CA ALA A 88 -1.71 14.72 -10.67
C ALA A 88 -3.16 14.96 -11.15
N LEU A 89 -4.04 13.94 -11.14
CA LEU A 89 -5.44 14.13 -11.51
C LEU A 89 -6.14 15.08 -10.53
N PRO A 90 -7.13 15.87 -10.98
CA PRO A 90 -7.81 16.85 -10.13
C PRO A 90 -8.45 16.24 -8.87
N ASP A 91 -9.00 15.04 -8.96
CA ASP A 91 -9.61 14.33 -7.84
C ASP A 91 -8.56 13.85 -6.83
N ALA A 92 -7.38 13.43 -7.26
CA ALA A 92 -6.28 13.08 -6.36
C ALA A 92 -5.55 14.31 -5.78
N SER A 93 -5.47 15.40 -6.53
CA SER A 93 -4.75 16.61 -6.10
C SER A 93 -5.58 17.51 -5.18
N HIS A 94 -6.90 17.50 -5.30
CA HIS A 94 -7.79 18.42 -4.57
C HIS A 94 -9.03 17.76 -3.95
N GLY A 95 -9.31 16.49 -4.28
CA GLY A 95 -10.52 15.82 -3.83
C GLY A 95 -10.55 15.56 -2.31
N PRO A 96 -11.75 15.28 -1.75
CA PRO A 96 -11.87 14.90 -0.35
C PRO A 96 -11.19 13.55 -0.10
N ILE A 97 -10.48 13.41 1.04
CA ILE A 97 -9.76 12.17 1.36
C ILE A 97 -10.67 11.02 1.84
N GLU A 98 -11.87 11.33 2.35
CA GLU A 98 -12.75 10.34 2.99
C GLU A 98 -13.14 9.17 2.07
N PRO A 99 -13.50 9.38 0.78
CA PRO A 99 -13.73 8.27 -0.15
C PRO A 99 -12.54 7.30 -0.25
N SER A 100 -11.30 7.80 -0.30
CA SER A 100 -10.11 6.94 -0.34
C SER A 100 -9.89 6.19 0.98
N LEU A 101 -10.17 6.82 2.13
CA LEU A 101 -10.12 6.14 3.43
C LEU A 101 -11.17 5.01 3.51
N ALA A 102 -12.39 5.25 3.03
CA ALA A 102 -13.45 4.24 3.00
C ALA A 102 -13.13 3.08 2.04
N ILE A 103 -12.53 3.36 0.87
CA ILE A 103 -12.02 2.34 -0.04
C ILE A 103 -10.98 1.49 0.68
N LEU A 104 -10.01 2.12 1.37
CA LEU A 104 -8.95 1.43 2.09
C LEU A 104 -9.49 0.53 3.20
N ASP A 105 -10.49 0.97 3.98
CA ASP A 105 -11.10 0.15 5.03
C ASP A 105 -11.65 -1.17 4.47
N GLY A 106 -12.52 -1.09 3.45
CA GLY A 106 -13.16 -2.26 2.86
C GLY A 106 -12.16 -3.14 2.10
N LEU A 107 -11.25 -2.51 1.35
CA LEU A 107 -10.24 -3.20 0.57
C LEU A 107 -9.31 -4.00 1.47
N HIS A 108 -8.75 -3.39 2.52
CA HIS A 108 -7.77 -4.05 3.39
C HIS A 108 -8.38 -5.15 4.24
N ALA A 109 -9.63 -5.00 4.69
CA ALA A 109 -10.36 -6.09 5.35
C ALA A 109 -10.49 -7.30 4.41
N ARG A 110 -10.86 -7.09 3.15
CA ARG A 110 -10.94 -8.14 2.13
C ARG A 110 -9.57 -8.71 1.76
N TRP A 111 -8.54 -7.88 1.73
CA TRP A 111 -7.20 -8.28 1.32
C TRP A 111 -6.50 -9.12 2.38
N ALA A 112 -6.62 -8.75 3.66
CA ALA A 112 -6.14 -9.56 4.77
C ALA A 112 -6.85 -10.92 4.82
N ALA A 113 -8.18 -10.94 4.68
CA ALA A 113 -8.95 -12.19 4.57
C ALA A 113 -8.52 -13.04 3.37
N PHE A 114 -8.23 -12.42 2.23
CA PHE A 114 -7.68 -13.11 1.07
C PHE A 114 -6.33 -13.78 1.39
N PHE A 115 -5.36 -13.04 1.94
CA PHE A 115 -4.04 -13.60 2.22
C PHE A 115 -4.08 -14.74 3.25
N ARG A 116 -4.94 -14.66 4.27
CA ARG A 116 -5.15 -15.76 5.23
C ARG A 116 -5.70 -17.03 4.58
N ALA A 117 -6.39 -16.91 3.44
CA ALA A 117 -7.00 -18.01 2.73
C ALA A 117 -6.14 -18.53 1.56
N VAL A 118 -4.97 -17.95 1.30
CA VAL A 118 -4.05 -18.43 0.26
C VAL A 118 -3.49 -19.80 0.69
N PRO A 119 -3.66 -20.86 -0.12
CA PRO A 119 -3.04 -22.16 0.16
C PRO A 119 -1.52 -22.08 0.22
N GLU A 120 -0.89 -22.92 1.05
CA GLU A 120 0.56 -22.86 1.30
C GLU A 120 1.39 -22.99 0.00
N ASP A 121 0.98 -23.89 -0.90
CA ASP A 121 1.63 -24.11 -2.19
C ASP A 121 1.44 -22.95 -3.20
N ALA A 122 0.41 -22.13 -3.00
CA ALA A 122 0.05 -21.04 -3.89
C ALA A 122 0.88 -19.76 -3.67
N TRP A 123 1.57 -19.60 -2.54
CA TRP A 123 2.38 -18.41 -2.25
C TRP A 123 3.49 -18.15 -3.28
N SER A 124 3.99 -19.23 -3.88
CA SER A 124 5.03 -19.20 -4.94
C SER A 124 4.49 -18.88 -6.33
N ARG A 125 3.15 -18.86 -6.52
CA ARG A 125 2.55 -18.44 -7.79
C ARG A 125 2.95 -17.02 -8.10
N LYS A 126 3.16 -16.75 -9.38
CA LYS A 126 3.70 -15.48 -9.89
C LYS A 126 2.87 -14.95 -11.04
N GLY A 127 3.00 -13.65 -11.26
CA GLY A 127 2.66 -12.97 -12.51
C GLY A 127 3.87 -12.18 -13.00
N TYR A 128 3.78 -11.61 -14.19
CA TYR A 128 4.90 -10.93 -14.84
C TYR A 128 4.60 -9.44 -15.02
N HIS A 129 5.30 -8.60 -14.25
CA HIS A 129 5.29 -7.15 -14.44
C HIS A 129 6.32 -6.76 -15.51
N PRO A 130 6.00 -5.90 -16.49
CA PRO A 130 6.91 -5.55 -17.57
C PRO A 130 8.22 -4.89 -17.07
N GLU A 131 8.18 -4.20 -15.93
CA GLU A 131 9.36 -3.51 -15.36
C GLU A 131 10.08 -4.32 -14.29
N TYR A 132 9.38 -5.20 -13.56
CA TYR A 132 9.93 -5.91 -12.39
C TYR A 132 10.13 -7.40 -12.62
N GLY A 133 9.71 -7.91 -13.79
CA GLY A 133 9.75 -9.34 -14.09
C GLY A 133 8.74 -10.12 -13.25
N ALA A 134 9.14 -11.32 -12.82
CA ALA A 134 8.29 -12.20 -12.03
C ALA A 134 8.03 -11.63 -10.63
N VAL A 135 6.75 -11.56 -10.24
CA VAL A 135 6.30 -11.12 -8.92
C VAL A 135 5.40 -12.18 -8.32
N THR A 136 5.76 -12.71 -7.16
CA THR A 136 4.99 -13.75 -6.44
C THR A 136 3.93 -13.15 -5.51
N LEU A 137 2.97 -13.96 -5.06
CA LEU A 137 2.04 -13.55 -3.98
C LEU A 137 2.79 -13.19 -2.69
N GLU A 138 3.81 -13.97 -2.34
CA GLU A 138 4.72 -13.68 -1.21
C GLU A 138 5.32 -12.27 -1.36
N ARG A 139 5.88 -11.98 -2.53
CA ARG A 139 6.53 -10.71 -2.80
C ARG A 139 5.55 -9.54 -2.76
N LEU A 140 4.31 -9.74 -3.21
CA LEU A 140 3.27 -8.71 -3.10
C LEU A 140 2.93 -8.42 -1.64
N LEU A 141 2.78 -9.45 -0.79
CA LEU A 141 2.52 -9.25 0.64
C LEU A 141 3.65 -8.44 1.31
N GLU A 142 4.90 -8.85 1.12
CA GLU A 142 6.08 -8.14 1.65
C GLU A 142 6.12 -6.68 1.18
N THR A 143 5.96 -6.49 -0.13
CA THR A 143 6.09 -5.16 -0.76
C THR A 143 5.02 -4.22 -0.24
N TYR A 144 3.77 -4.67 -0.15
CA TYR A 144 2.66 -3.80 0.21
C TYR A 144 2.53 -3.55 1.72
N ALA A 145 3.02 -4.48 2.56
CA ALA A 145 3.20 -4.20 3.99
C ALA A 145 4.23 -3.07 4.20
N ALA A 146 5.37 -3.12 3.50
CA ALA A 146 6.39 -2.08 3.57
C ALA A 146 5.94 -0.75 2.91
N HIS A 147 5.17 -0.84 1.81
CA HIS A 147 4.61 0.32 1.12
C HIS A 147 3.67 1.12 2.03
N GLY A 148 2.77 0.44 2.74
CA GLY A 148 1.87 1.07 3.71
C GLY A 148 2.63 1.85 4.78
N GLU A 149 3.61 1.22 5.44
CA GLU A 149 4.43 1.89 6.47
C GLU A 149 5.22 3.09 5.93
N LYS A 150 5.82 2.95 4.74
CA LYS A 150 6.53 4.04 4.08
C LYS A 150 5.62 5.26 3.89
N HIS A 151 4.39 5.05 3.40
CA HIS A 151 3.47 6.14 3.12
C HIS A 151 2.83 6.73 4.38
N LEU A 152 2.63 5.95 5.44
CA LEU A 152 2.31 6.52 6.76
C LEU A 152 3.41 7.48 7.24
N ASN A 153 4.69 7.14 7.04
CA ASN A 153 5.80 8.01 7.40
C ASN A 153 5.83 9.30 6.56
N HIS A 154 5.54 9.21 5.25
CA HIS A 154 5.41 10.40 4.41
C HIS A 154 4.27 11.31 4.88
N ILE A 155 3.09 10.76 5.15
CA ILE A 155 1.95 11.56 5.63
C ILE A 155 2.29 12.20 6.98
N ARG A 156 2.90 11.45 7.91
CA ARG A 156 3.34 12.00 9.20
C ARG A 156 4.30 13.17 9.02
N ALA A 157 5.25 13.07 8.09
CA ALA A 157 6.18 14.16 7.77
C ALA A 157 5.47 15.38 7.15
N GLY A 158 4.50 15.19 6.25
CA GLY A 158 3.71 16.28 5.68
C GLY A 158 2.85 17.00 6.73
N LEU A 159 2.23 16.25 7.62
CA LEU A 159 1.39 16.81 8.69
C LEU A 159 2.19 17.55 9.78
N ALA A 160 3.45 17.17 10.01
CA ALA A 160 4.31 17.80 11.01
C ALA A 160 5.02 19.08 10.51
N GLN A 161 4.99 19.38 9.21
CA GLN A 161 5.72 20.53 8.63
C GLN A 161 4.99 21.85 8.85
N GLY A 162 5.14 22.50 9.99
CA GLY A 162 4.62 23.84 10.30
C GLY A 162 4.95 24.25 11.72
#